data_AF-A0A0F9DF44-F1
#
_entry.id   AF-A0A0F9DF44-F1
#
_cell.length_a   1.000
_cell.length_b   1.000
_cell.length_c   1.000
_cell.angle_alpha   90.00
_cell.angle_beta   90.00
_cell.angle_gamma   90.00
#
_symmetry.space_group_name_H-M   'P 1'
#
loop_
_entity.id
_entity.type
_entity.pdbx_description
1 polymer ?
#
loop_
_entity_poly.entity_id
_entity_poly.type
_entity_poly.pdbx_seq_one_letter_code
_entity_poly.pdbx_strand_id
1 'polypeptide(L)' 'MLGTHAILQSQCPLCYGAFAIGDYVVMMVVDIGPNGCMIEYVHESCKKDEGEH' A
#
# COMPACT_ATOMS: atom_id res chain seq x y z
N MET A 1 2.02 19.04 -8.93
CA MET A 1 0.73 18.59 -8.38
C MET A 1 0.97 18.29 -6.92
N LEU A 2 0.31 19.00 -6.01
CA LEU A 2 0.33 18.71 -4.57
C LEU A 2 -0.85 17.77 -4.31
N GLY A 3 -0.60 16.50 -4.01
CA GLY A 3 -1.68 15.54 -3.80
C GLY A 3 -1.20 14.15 -3.40
N THR A 4 -2.05 13.41 -2.70
CA THR A 4 -1.85 11.98 -2.45
C THR A 4 -2.12 11.22 -3.73
N HIS A 5 -1.15 10.40 -4.14
CA HIS A 5 -1.28 9.55 -5.32
C HIS A 5 -1.26 8.08 -4.90
N ALA A 6 -2.33 7.37 -5.24
CA ALA A 6 -2.37 5.92 -5.14
C ALA A 6 -1.81 5.29 -6.42
N ILE A 7 -0.94 4.29 -6.27
CA ILE A 7 -0.46 3.51 -7.41
C ILE A 7 -1.57 2.55 -7.85
N LEU A 8 -1.84 2.50 -9.16
CA LEU A 8 -2.75 1.51 -9.72
C LEU A 8 -2.08 0.12 -9.69
N GLN A 9 -2.61 -0.81 -8.90
CA GLN A 9 -1.99 -2.12 -8.66
C GLN A 9 -3.01 -3.25 -8.87
N SER A 10 -2.64 -4.27 -9.64
CA SER A 10 -3.42 -5.52 -9.77
C SER A 10 -2.93 -6.63 -8.83
N GLN A 11 -1.77 -6.43 -8.21
CA GLN A 11 -1.10 -7.39 -7.34
C GLN A 11 -0.51 -6.69 -6.13
N CYS A 12 -0.46 -7.40 -5.00
CA CYS A 12 0.20 -6.96 -3.79
C CYS A 12 1.72 -6.93 -4.01
N PRO A 13 2.41 -5.79 -3.77
CA PRO A 13 3.85 -5.67 -3.99
C PRO A 13 4.70 -6.51 -3.03
N LEU A 14 4.12 -6.98 -1.92
CA LEU A 14 4.82 -7.77 -0.91
C LEU A 14 4.80 -9.28 -1.21
N CYS A 15 3.64 -9.83 -1.58
CA CYS A 15 3.48 -11.27 -1.83
C CYS A 15 3.31 -11.63 -3.31
N TYR A 16 3.20 -10.63 -4.20
CA TYR A 16 2.92 -10.78 -5.63
C TYR A 16 1.59 -11.50 -5.94
N GLY A 17 0.73 -11.69 -4.93
CA GLY A 17 -0.62 -12.22 -5.09
C GLY A 17 -1.54 -11.18 -5.74
N ALA A 18 -2.41 -11.64 -6.64
CA ALA A 18 -3.43 -10.78 -7.22
C ALA A 18 -4.43 -10.31 -6.15
N PHE A 19 -4.93 -9.08 -6.29
CA PHE A 19 -6.05 -8.61 -5.47
C PHE A 19 -7.36 -9.22 -5.99
N ALA A 20 -8.11 -9.84 -5.09
CA ALA A 20 -9.40 -10.46 -5.36
C ALA A 20 -10.52 -9.81 -4.54
N ILE A 21 -11.76 -10.01 -4.99
CA ILE A 21 -12.94 -9.57 -4.23
C ILE A 21 -12.99 -10.36 -2.92
N GLY A 22 -13.04 -9.64 -1.79
CA GLY A 22 -13.04 -10.22 -0.45
C GLY A 22 -11.67 -10.17 0.24
N ASP A 23 -10.61 -9.73 -0.44
CA ASP A 23 -9.33 -9.47 0.20
C ASP A 23 -9.42 -8.27 1.15
N TYR A 24 -8.81 -8.41 2.32
CA TYR A 24 -8.53 -7.27 3.20
C TYR A 24 -7.26 -6.59 2.74
N VAL A 25 -7.36 -5.30 2.41
CA VAL A 25 -6.25 -4.49 1.91
C VAL A 25 -6.04 -3.29 2.82
N VAL A 26 -4.78 -2.93 3.02
CA VAL A 26 -4.36 -1.78 3.83
C VAL A 26 -3.49 -0.85 2.99
N MET A 27 -3.54 0.44 3.30
CA MET A 27 -2.68 1.44 2.68
C MET A 27 -1.31 1.46 3.34
N MET A 28 -0.26 1.48 2.53
CA MET A 28 1.12 1.65 2.94
C MET A 28 1.68 2.92 2.28
N VAL A 29 2.24 3.82 3.08
CA VAL A 29 2.94 5.00 2.55
C VAL A 29 4.34 4.55 2.16
N VAL A 30 4.70 4.71 0.88
CA VAL A 30 6.00 4.27 0.35
C VAL A 30 6.97 5.42 0.09
N ASP A 31 6.46 6.63 -0.09
CA ASP A 31 7.28 7.83 -0.20
C ASP A 31 6.53 9.06 0.32
N ILE A 32 7.26 9.97 0.97
CA ILE A 32 6.76 11.26 1.45
C ILE A 32 7.71 12.34 0.92
N GLY A 33 7.25 13.06 -0.10
CA GLY A 33 7.98 14.14 -0.73
C GLY A 33 7.39 15.52 -0.46
N PRO A 34 8.10 16.59 -0.84
CA PRO A 34 7.61 17.97 -0.72
C PRO A 34 6.32 18.24 -1.54
N ASN A 35 5.95 17.32 -2.44
CA ASN A 35 4.79 17.42 -3.31
C ASN A 35 3.63 16.47 -2.92
N GLY A 36 3.73 15.73 -1.81
CA GLY A 36 2.68 14.81 -1.36
C GLY A 36 3.21 13.45 -0.92
N CYS A 37 2.29 12.50 -0.76
CA CYS A 37 2.61 11.12 -0.42
C CYS A 37 2.23 10.16 -1.54
N MET A 38 3.07 9.15 -1.72
CA MET A 38 2.83 8.01 -2.59
C MET A 38 2.37 6.84 -1.72
N ILE A 39 1.21 6.28 -2.06
CA ILE A 39 0.61 5.17 -1.32
C ILE A 39 0.43 3.95 -2.21
N GLU A 40 0.69 2.78 -1.61
CA GLU A 40 0.43 1.46 -2.18
C GLU A 40 -0.64 0.74 -1.37
N TYR A 41 -1.32 -0.20 -2.00
CA TYR A 41 -2.19 -1.15 -1.34
C TYR A 41 -1.44 -2.47 -1.16
N VAL A 42 -1.58 -3.08 0.01
CA VAL A 42 -1.03 -4.40 0.32
C VAL A 42 -2.10 -5.25 0.98
N HIS A 43 -2.02 -6.58 0.83
CA HIS A 43 -2.85 -7.47 1.65
C HIS A 43 -2.55 -7.22 3.12
N GLU A 44 -3.60 -7.16 3.94
CA GLU A 44 -3.46 -6.95 5.40
C GLU A 44 -2.54 -8.00 6.02
N SER A 45 -2.65 -9.26 5.60
CA SER A 45 -1.78 -10.36 6.05
C SER A 45 -0.30 -10.20 5.67
N CYS A 46 0.00 -9.38 4.65
CA CYS A 46 1.36 -9.10 4.21
C CYS A 46 1.98 -7.93 4.98
N LYS A 47 1.15 -7.05 5.53
CA LYS A 47 1.60 -6.05 6.50
C LYS A 47 1.86 -6.78 7.81
N LYS A 48 3.08 -7.31 7.96
CA LYS A 48 3.56 -7.70 9.29
C LYS A 48 3.50 -6.46 10.15
N ASP A 49 2.90 -6.57 11.33
CA ASP A 49 2.97 -5.52 12.33
C ASP A 49 4.43 -5.10 12.48
N GLU A 50 4.77 -3.92 11.94
CA GLU A 50 5.90 -3.17 12.47
C GLU A 50 5.44 -2.74 13.85
N GLY A 51 5.61 -3.66 14.79
CA GLY A 51 5.27 -3.46 16.18
C GLY A 51 5.85 -2.14 16.65
N GLU A 52 5.02 -1.42 17.39
CA GLU A 52 5.37 -0.34 18.30
C GLU A 52 6.86 -0.34 18.67
N HIS A 53 7.57 0.73 18.28
CA HIS A 53 8.82 1.14 18.89
C HIS A 53 8.87 2.67 18.99
#